data_AF-A0A0G4LYX7-F1
#
_entry.id   AF-A0A0G4LYX7-F1
#
_cell.length_a   1.000
_cell.length_b   1.000
_cell.length_c   1.000
_cell.angle_alpha   90.00
_cell.angle_beta   90.00
_cell.angle_gamma   90.00
#
_symmetry.space_group_name_H-M   'P 1'
#
loop_
_entity.id
_entity.type
_entity.pdbx_description
1 polymer ?
#
loop_
_entity_poly.entity_id
_entity_poly.type
_entity_poly.pdbx_seq_one_letter_code
_entity_poly.pdbx_strand_id
1 'polypeptide(L)'
;QVNGKDVTSHIYEYTTQVGMRIEKGVVQLVPKQQPVQILFCLKEKNQKKINSHRWFFSAFGRVLDPNICVLLDAGTKPGGNSIYHLWKAFDLEPMCAGAC
;
A
#
# COMPACT_ATOMS: atom_id res chain seq x y z
N GLN A 1 -22.13 -6.74 13.44
CA GLN A 1 -22.98 -7.05 12.27
C GLN A 1 -23.45 -5.75 11.64
N VAL A 2 -23.65 -5.73 10.33
CA VAL A 2 -24.31 -4.63 9.60
C VAL A 2 -25.47 -5.27 8.83
N ASN A 3 -26.70 -4.80 9.04
CA ASN A 3 -27.91 -5.35 8.41
C ASN A 3 -28.05 -6.89 8.58
N GLY A 4 -27.76 -7.41 9.78
CA GLY A 4 -27.85 -8.85 10.09
C GLY A 4 -26.77 -9.72 9.43
N LYS A 5 -25.81 -9.13 8.71
CA LYS A 5 -24.65 -9.84 8.18
C LYS A 5 -23.42 -9.59 9.05
N ASP A 6 -22.61 -10.62 9.21
CA ASP A 6 -21.33 -10.50 9.90
C ASP A 6 -20.42 -9.53 9.15
N VAL A 7 -19.75 -8.68 9.93
CA VAL A 7 -18.74 -7.78 9.38
C VAL A 7 -17.52 -8.62 9.01
N THR A 8 -16.99 -8.44 7.81
CA THR A 8 -15.81 -9.17 7.33
C THR A 8 -14.53 -8.36 7.53
N SER A 9 -14.63 -7.05 7.35
CA SER A 9 -13.54 -6.10 7.50
C SER A 9 -14.04 -4.69 7.79
N HIS A 10 -13.20 -3.89 8.43
CA HIS A 10 -13.36 -2.45 8.60
C HIS A 10 -12.35 -1.74 7.70
N ILE A 11 -12.82 -0.79 6.90
CA ILE A 11 -11.98 -0.03 5.96
C ILE A 11 -12.04 1.44 6.36
N TYR A 12 -10.88 2.06 6.44
CA TYR A 12 -10.68 3.47 6.71
C TYR A 12 -9.83 4.05 5.61
N GLU A 13 -10.16 5.26 5.15
CA GLU A 13 -9.46 5.92 4.06
C GLU A 13 -9.08 7.35 4.43
N TYR A 14 -7.91 7.77 3.96
CA TYR A 14 -7.43 9.13 4.14
C TYR A 14 -6.49 9.52 3.00
N THR A 15 -6.78 10.64 2.36
CA THR A 15 -5.91 11.22 1.33
C THR A 15 -4.98 12.24 1.98
N THR A 16 -3.69 11.94 2.09
CA THR A 16 -2.72 12.94 2.57
C THR A 16 -2.31 13.88 1.44
N GLN A 17 -2.40 15.18 1.68
CA GLN A 17 -1.86 16.25 0.83
C GLN A 17 -0.56 16.84 1.41
N VAL A 18 -0.05 16.24 2.47
CA VAL A 18 1.13 16.70 3.20
C VAL A 18 2.27 15.72 2.96
N GLY A 19 3.42 16.25 2.53
CA GLY A 19 4.70 15.56 2.47
C GLY A 19 5.49 15.72 3.75
N MET A 20 6.57 14.95 3.87
CA MET A 20 7.47 15.00 5.01
C MET A 20 8.91 15.23 4.55
N ARG A 21 9.64 16.05 5.28
CA ARG A 21 11.09 16.23 5.14
C ARG A 21 11.74 16.01 6.50
N ILE A 22 12.91 15.39 6.52
CA ILE A 22 13.72 15.26 7.74
C ILE A 22 14.91 16.22 7.61
N GLU A 23 14.95 17.25 8.44
CA GLU A 23 16.07 18.20 8.52
C GLU A 23 16.66 18.15 9.92
N LYS A 24 17.97 17.85 10.02
CA LYS A 24 18.70 17.74 11.30
C LYS A 24 18.02 16.81 12.33
N GLY A 25 17.40 15.72 11.85
CA GLY A 25 16.69 14.76 12.70
C GLY A 25 15.27 15.20 13.11
N VAL A 26 14.81 16.38 12.68
CA VAL A 26 13.45 16.87 12.92
C VAL A 26 12.59 16.60 11.70
N VAL A 27 11.42 16.01 11.92
CA VAL A 27 10.40 15.82 10.89
C VAL A 27 9.65 17.14 10.69
N GLN A 28 9.65 17.64 9.46
CA GLN A 28 8.89 18.79 9.03
C GLN A 28 7.81 18.36 8.04
N LEU A 29 6.59 18.86 8.24
CA LEU A 29 5.50 18.71 7.29
C LEU A 29 5.64 19.78 6.20
N VAL A 30 5.58 19.36 4.95
CA VAL A 30 5.68 20.26 3.79
C VAL A 30 4.48 20.05 2.87
N PRO A 31 3.91 21.09 2.25
CA PRO A 31 2.88 20.91 1.23
C PRO A 31 3.42 20.01 0.10
N LYS A 32 2.64 19.02 -0.33
CA LYS A 32 3.00 18.14 -1.45
C LYS A 32 1.93 18.23 -2.54
N GLN A 33 2.36 18.39 -3.78
CA GLN A 33 1.45 18.51 -4.92
C GLN A 33 0.76 17.18 -5.25
N GLN A 34 1.44 16.05 -5.05
CA GLN A 34 0.90 14.72 -5.30
C GLN A 34 0.27 14.14 -4.03
N PRO A 35 -1.06 13.98 -3.97
CA PRO A 35 -1.72 13.33 -2.85
C PRO A 35 -1.34 11.85 -2.79
N VAL A 36 -1.28 11.30 -1.57
CA VAL A 36 -1.14 9.85 -1.36
C VAL A 36 -2.42 9.33 -0.71
N GLN A 37 -3.06 8.37 -1.37
CA GLN A 37 -4.23 7.69 -0.82
C GLN A 37 -3.77 6.60 0.14
N ILE A 38 -4.22 6.68 1.39
CA ILE A 38 -3.97 5.68 2.42
C ILE A 38 -5.27 4.93 2.68
N LEU A 39 -5.21 3.61 2.57
CA LEU A 39 -6.31 2.71 2.92
C LEU A 39 -5.84 1.79 4.04
N PHE A 40 -6.55 1.80 5.17
CA PHE A 40 -6.34 0.86 6.25
C PHE A 40 -7.50 -0.13 6.28
N CYS A 41 -7.19 -1.42 6.15
CA CYS A 41 -8.18 -2.49 6.16
C CYS A 41 -7.89 -3.48 7.30
N LEU A 42 -8.76 -3.53 8.29
CA LEU A 42 -8.70 -4.49 9.39
C LEU A 42 -9.68 -5.63 9.12
N LYS A 43 -9.18 -6.87 9.04
CA LYS A 43 -10.02 -8.07 8.93
C LYS A 43 -10.42 -8.56 10.31
N GLU A 44 -11.68 -8.93 10.47
CA GLU A 44 -12.23 -9.50 11.72
C GLU A 44 -11.59 -10.85 12.08
N LYS A 45 -11.23 -11.63 11.05
CA LYS A 45 -10.63 -12.96 11.23
C LYS A 45 -9.25 -13.00 10.61
N ASN A 46 -8.27 -13.43 11.40
CA ASN A 46 -6.95 -13.74 10.88
C ASN A 46 -7.01 -15.05 10.08
N GLN A 47 -6.72 -14.97 8.78
CA GLN A 47 -6.75 -16.11 7.85
C GLN A 47 -5.35 -16.45 7.29
N LYS A 48 -4.27 -15.99 7.94
CA LYS A 48 -2.86 -16.14 7.51
C LYS A 48 -2.47 -15.31 6.28
N LYS A 49 -1.15 -15.20 6.02
CA LYS A 49 -0.52 -14.35 5.00
C LYS A 49 -1.04 -14.58 3.58
N ILE A 50 -1.10 -15.83 3.12
CA ILE A 50 -1.50 -16.16 1.75
C ILE A 50 -2.95 -15.73 1.44
N ASN A 51 -3.88 -15.92 2.40
CA ASN A 51 -5.26 -15.49 2.23
C ASN A 51 -5.39 -13.97 2.33
N SER A 52 -4.54 -13.29 3.10
CA SER A 52 -4.48 -11.82 3.09
C SER A 52 -4.09 -11.28 1.73
N HIS A 53 -3.07 -11.84 1.06
CA HIS A 53 -2.69 -11.43 -0.29
C HIS A 53 -3.79 -11.71 -1.31
N ARG A 54 -4.34 -12.93 -1.33
CA ARG A 54 -5.43 -13.29 -2.26
C ARG A 54 -6.63 -12.36 -2.07
N TRP A 55 -7.03 -12.12 -0.83
CA TRP A 55 -8.14 -11.21 -0.54
C TRP A 55 -7.84 -9.79 -1.01
N PHE A 56 -6.62 -9.27 -0.77
CA PHE A 56 -6.22 -7.95 -1.24
C PHE A 56 -6.35 -7.81 -2.76
N PHE A 57 -5.79 -8.74 -3.53
CA PHE A 57 -5.84 -8.66 -5.00
C PHE A 57 -7.24 -8.90 -5.56
N SER A 58 -8.03 -9.82 -4.95
CA SER A 58 -9.41 -10.06 -5.37
C SER A 58 -10.37 -8.91 -5.03
N ALA A 59 -10.10 -8.16 -3.96
CA ALA A 59 -10.94 -7.06 -3.51
C ALA A 59 -10.40 -5.71 -4.00
N PHE A 60 -9.31 -5.22 -3.41
CA PHE A 60 -8.74 -3.91 -3.74
C PHE A 60 -8.10 -3.89 -5.13
N GLY A 61 -7.33 -4.92 -5.50
CA GLY A 61 -6.66 -4.98 -6.80
C GLY A 61 -7.65 -4.86 -7.97
N ARG A 62 -8.80 -5.53 -7.87
CA ARG A 62 -9.87 -5.46 -8.88
C ARG A 62 -10.49 -4.06 -9.03
N VAL A 63 -10.58 -3.29 -7.94
CA VAL A 63 -11.25 -1.97 -7.95
C VAL A 63 -10.28 -0.86 -8.28
N LEU A 64 -9.06 -0.92 -7.74
CA LEU A 64 -8.04 0.12 -7.93
C LEU A 64 -7.27 -0.02 -9.25
N ASP A 65 -7.31 -1.20 -9.86
CA ASP A 65 -6.62 -1.52 -11.13
C ASP A 65 -5.17 -1.00 -11.18
N PRO A 66 -4.30 -1.42 -10.24
CA PRO A 66 -2.95 -0.86 -10.13
C PRO A 66 -2.05 -1.37 -11.26
N ASN A 67 -1.29 -0.46 -11.89
CA ASN A 67 -0.26 -0.83 -12.87
C ASN A 67 0.87 -1.67 -12.25
N ILE A 68 1.31 -1.31 -11.04
CA ILE A 68 2.39 -1.99 -10.30
C ILE A 68 2.00 -2.09 -8.82
N CYS A 69 2.20 -3.27 -8.24
CA CYS A 69 2.00 -3.53 -6.81
C CYS A 69 3.33 -3.87 -6.13
N VAL A 70 3.70 -3.10 -5.10
CA VAL A 70 4.86 -3.39 -4.24
C VAL A 70 4.36 -3.92 -2.89
N LEU A 71 4.70 -5.16 -2.55
CA LEU A 71 4.34 -5.79 -1.28
C LEU A 71 5.49 -5.62 -0.28
N LEU A 72 5.20 -5.03 0.88
CA LEU A 72 6.17 -4.85 1.97
C LEU A 72 5.68 -5.55 3.24
N ASP A 73 6.52 -6.41 3.81
CA ASP A 73 6.22 -7.07 5.08
C ASP A 73 6.27 -6.07 6.23
N ALA A 74 5.32 -6.18 7.17
CA ALA A 74 5.29 -5.35 8.37
C ALA A 74 6.61 -5.48 9.15
N GLY A 75 7.19 -4.33 9.54
CA GLY A 75 8.51 -4.27 10.18
C GLY A 75 9.69 -4.15 9.21
N THR A 76 9.46 -4.24 7.90
CA THR A 76 10.51 -4.02 6.89
C THR A 76 10.83 -2.53 6.77
N LYS A 77 12.11 -2.18 6.87
CA LYS A 77 12.60 -0.83 6.55
C LYS A 77 13.16 -0.82 5.13
N PRO A 78 12.44 -0.29 4.13
CA PRO A 78 12.97 -0.17 2.77
C PRO A 78 14.20 0.75 2.74
N GLY A 79 15.15 0.43 1.86
CA GLY A 79 16.23 1.36 1.52
C GLY A 79 15.67 2.63 0.87
N GLY A 80 16.36 3.77 1.00
CA GLY A 80 15.82 5.09 0.62
C GLY A 80 15.24 5.19 -0.80
N ASN A 81 15.82 4.47 -1.75
CA ASN A 81 15.37 4.44 -3.16
C ASN A 81 14.80 3.07 -3.60
N SER A 82 14.60 2.13 -2.67
CA SER A 82 14.23 0.74 -3.02
C SER A 82 12.90 0.64 -3.77
N ILE A 83 11.86 1.36 -3.31
CA ILE A 83 10.55 1.39 -3.99
C ILE A 83 10.67 1.96 -5.41
N TYR A 84 11.50 3.01 -5.59
CA TYR A 84 11.76 3.58 -6.91
C TYR A 84 12.46 2.59 -7.84
N HIS A 85 13.45 1.84 -7.35
CA HIS A 85 14.12 0.82 -8.16
C HIS A 85 13.20 -0.35 -8.53
N LEU A 86 12.30 -0.77 -7.63
CA LEU A 86 11.28 -1.77 -7.96
C LEU A 86 10.38 -1.27 -9.08
N TRP A 87 9.83 -0.06 -8.96
CA TRP A 87 9.03 0.55 -10.03
C TRP A 87 9.79 0.64 -11.35
N LYS A 88 11.06 1.11 -11.31
CA LYS A 88 11.92 1.29 -12.48
C LYS A 88 12.18 -0.04 -13.22
N ALA A 89 12.22 -1.17 -12.53
CA ALA A 89 12.41 -2.46 -13.17
C ALA A 89 11.25 -2.81 -14.13
N PHE A 90 10.00 -2.50 -13.74
CA PHE A 90 8.83 -2.69 -14.60
C PHE A 90 8.73 -1.64 -15.71
N ASP A 91 9.21 -0.42 -15.46
CA ASP A 91 9.24 0.65 -16.46
C ASP A 91 10.26 0.36 -17.59
N LEU A 92 11.41 -0.22 -17.24
CA LEU A 92 12.47 -0.55 -18.21
C LEU A 92 12.21 -1.85 -18.97
N GLU A 93 11.59 -2.84 -18.35
CA GLU A 93 11.33 -4.15 -18.95
C GLU A 93 9.82 -4.46 -18.94
N PRO A 94 9.10 -4.17 -20.05
CA PRO A 94 7.65 -4.39 -20.13
C PRO A 94 7.22 -5.84 -19.93
N MET A 95 8.10 -6.82 -20.14
CA MET A 95 7.82 -8.25 -19.91
C MET A 95 8.16 -8.71 -18.49
N CYS A 96 8.60 -7.80 -17.61
CA CYS A 96 8.94 -8.13 -16.23
C CYS A 96 7.69 -8.48 -15.42
N ALA A 97 7.62 -9.72 -14.93
CA ALA A 97 6.53 -10.19 -14.08
C ALA A 97 6.76 -9.93 -12.57
N GLY A 98 7.99 -9.61 -12.16
CA GLY A 98 8.33 -9.42 -10.75
C GLY A 98 9.77 -8.94 -10.51
N ALA A 99 9.97 -8.18 -9.43
CA ALA A 99 11.27 -7.72 -8.93
C ALA A 99 11.29 -7.82 -7.38
N CYS A 100 12.48 -7.98 -6.77
CA CYS A 100 12.66 -8.02 -5.32
C CYS A 100 13.83 -7.13 -4.86
#